data_AF-A0AAE3EDQ3-F1
#
_entry.id   AF-A0AAE3EDQ3-F1
#
_cell.length_a   1.000
_cell.length_b   1.000
_cell.length_c   1.000
_cell.angle_alpha   90.00
_cell.angle_beta   90.00
_cell.angle_gamma   90.00
#
_symmetry.space_group_name_H-M   'P 1'
#
loop_
_entity.id
_entity.type
_entity.pdbx_description
1 polymer ?
#
loop_
_entity_poly.entity_id
_entity_poly.type
_entity_poly.pdbx_seq_one_letter_code
_entity_poly.pdbx_strand_id
1 'polypeptide(L)'
;MKQGMKTKKKEQQGIFKKWLLGLVLVGVITAGACGQSSTQPAESVPAAAAETTIAADVATEAPPTSMTETTAETTTDSAIAETIEAEAVSVYSDEEREQASVQELQAFNLSAIPAYSGNPYVAVNNNVPYFTDADLTSVSFEDYSDLDSLGRCGTAYASVCTDTMPTEKRGGIGSVKPTGWHTVKYDHVDGKYLYNRCHLIGYQLTAENANEKNLITGTRYLNVQGMLPFENMTADYIKETGNHVMYRVTPVFEGDNLVASGVLMEAKSVEDQGEGILFCVYVYNVQPGVSIDYATGDSTATEGVDSNPGNSSAGSSSASNVAAQAQAAASQTQPQTEAPITESPETTVAAEPVSTTYILNTNTKKFHYPSCSAVKQMKDSNKEEFSGSRDEVIDRGYVPCKKCNP
;
A
#
# COMPACT_ATOMS: atom_id res chain seq x y z
N MET A 1 -57.67 -6.52 45.67
CA MET A 1 -56.64 -6.64 44.62
C MET A 1 -55.59 -5.58 44.91
N LYS A 2 -54.36 -6.02 45.20
CA LYS A 2 -53.35 -5.35 46.03
C LYS A 2 -52.12 -4.98 45.19
N GLN A 3 -51.41 -3.94 45.67
CA GLN A 3 -50.01 -3.55 45.37
C GLN A 3 -49.78 -2.85 44.02
N GLY A 4 -49.02 -1.75 43.91
CA GLY A 4 -48.13 -1.07 44.84
C GLY A 4 -46.77 -0.79 44.18
N MET A 5 -46.65 0.28 43.39
CA MET A 5 -45.36 0.73 42.83
C MET A 5 -45.06 2.14 43.30
N LYS A 6 -44.29 2.27 44.39
CA LYS A 6 -43.42 3.42 44.65
C LYS A 6 -42.17 2.98 45.40
N THR A 7 -41.03 3.44 44.87
CA THR A 7 -39.74 3.67 45.53
C THR A 7 -38.92 2.45 46.00
N LYS A 8 -37.67 2.33 45.53
CA LYS A 8 -36.50 2.83 46.25
C LYS A 8 -35.18 2.61 45.48
N LYS A 9 -34.44 3.71 45.39
CA LYS A 9 -33.01 3.85 45.13
C LYS A 9 -32.28 3.46 46.44
N LYS A 10 -31.11 2.80 46.34
CA LYS A 10 -30.11 2.44 47.39
C LYS A 10 -30.21 1.06 48.05
N GLU A 11 -29.28 0.19 47.68
CA GLU A 11 -28.39 -0.65 48.52
C GLU A 11 -27.40 -1.29 47.53
N GLN A 12 -26.08 -1.24 47.68
CA GLN A 12 -25.32 -1.63 48.85
C GLN A 12 -24.13 -0.70 49.12
N GLN A 13 -24.00 -0.31 50.39
CA GLN A 13 -22.74 0.07 51.01
C GLN A 13 -22.22 -1.14 51.80
N GLY A 14 -20.91 -1.38 51.74
CA GLY A 14 -20.12 -1.55 52.96
C GLY A 14 -19.45 -2.89 53.18
N ILE A 15 -18.15 -2.96 52.86
CA ILE A 15 -17.11 -3.58 53.70
C ILE A 15 -15.87 -2.65 53.56
N PHE A 16 -15.65 -1.71 54.50
CA PHE A 16 -14.65 -1.75 55.59
C PHE A 16 -13.21 -2.10 55.12
N LYS A 17 -12.10 -1.44 55.51
CA LYS A 17 -11.73 -0.18 56.17
C LYS A 17 -10.18 -0.24 56.32
N LYS A 18 -9.47 0.89 56.12
CA LYS A 18 -8.14 1.25 56.71
C LYS A 18 -6.91 0.48 56.18
N TRP A 19 -5.83 1.13 55.75
CA TRP A 19 -4.87 1.84 56.60
C TRP A 19 -4.24 3.07 55.90
N LEU A 20 -3.84 4.03 56.72
CA LEU A 20 -3.20 5.30 56.38
C LEU A 20 -1.90 5.39 57.19
N LEU A 21 -0.90 6.10 56.64
CA LEU A 21 0.40 6.55 57.19
C LEU A 21 1.62 5.60 57.17
N GLY A 22 2.73 6.17 56.67
CA GLY A 22 4.09 5.66 56.83
C GLY A 22 5.09 6.35 55.89
N LEU A 23 5.35 7.65 56.10
CA LEU A 23 6.46 8.38 55.49
C LEU A 23 7.59 8.44 56.55
N VAL A 24 8.86 8.33 56.13
CA VAL A 24 10.07 9.02 56.67
C VAL A 24 11.33 8.14 56.96
N LEU A 25 12.42 8.53 56.25
CA LEU A 25 13.88 8.61 56.56
C LEU A 25 14.85 7.38 56.61
N VAL A 26 15.84 7.45 55.69
CA VAL A 26 17.33 7.58 55.88
C VAL A 26 18.25 6.38 56.20
N GLY A 27 19.34 6.35 55.42
CA GLY A 27 20.70 5.80 55.66
C GLY A 27 21.31 5.40 54.29
N VAL A 28 22.22 6.11 53.60
CA VAL A 28 23.53 6.75 53.85
C VAL A 28 24.64 5.77 54.28
N ILE A 29 25.82 5.94 53.64
CA ILE A 29 27.20 5.49 53.97
C ILE A 29 27.56 4.11 53.33
N THR A 30 28.60 3.88 52.50
CA THR A 30 29.93 4.47 52.13
C THR A 30 30.38 3.80 50.81
N ALA A 31 31.07 4.37 49.81
CA ALA A 31 32.32 5.14 49.72
C ALA A 31 33.63 4.37 50.05
N GLY A 32 34.49 4.20 49.02
CA GLY A 32 35.92 3.83 49.07
C GLY A 32 36.43 3.61 47.63
N ALA A 33 37.00 4.63 46.95
CA ALA A 33 38.41 5.10 46.99
C ALA A 33 39.39 4.12 46.31
N CYS A 34 40.45 4.44 45.57
CA CYS A 34 41.10 5.64 45.00
C CYS A 34 42.30 5.15 44.14
N GLY A 35 42.87 5.99 43.26
CA GLY A 35 44.24 5.85 42.69
C GLY A 35 44.31 5.23 41.29
N GLN A 36 44.47 5.90 40.14
CA GLN A 36 45.40 6.94 39.61
C GLN A 36 46.79 6.44 39.16
N SER A 37 47.07 6.68 37.85
CA SER A 37 48.37 6.85 37.13
C SER A 37 49.32 5.64 37.07
N SER A 38 50.06 5.31 36.01
CA SER A 38 50.69 5.99 34.85
C SER A 38 51.00 4.90 33.79
N THR A 39 51.24 5.09 32.48
CA THR A 39 52.29 5.85 31.76
C THR A 39 52.10 5.57 30.25
N GLN A 40 52.31 6.58 29.39
CA GLN A 40 52.57 6.47 27.93
C GLN A 40 54.07 6.11 27.68
N PRO A 41 54.57 5.72 26.47
CA PRO A 41 54.57 6.48 25.18
C PRO A 41 54.32 5.59 23.90
N ALA A 42 53.80 6.07 22.75
CA ALA A 42 54.35 6.86 21.62
C ALA A 42 55.12 6.06 20.52
N GLU A 43 55.04 6.55 19.27
CA GLU A 43 55.64 6.13 17.96
C GLU A 43 54.81 5.16 17.08
N SER A 44 54.72 5.22 15.75
CA SER A 44 55.02 6.19 14.66
C SER A 44 54.55 5.56 13.32
N VAL A 45 54.12 6.38 12.35
CA VAL A 45 53.70 6.11 10.93
C VAL A 45 54.88 5.54 10.04
N PRO A 46 54.82 5.23 8.70
CA PRO A 46 53.74 5.14 7.66
C PRO A 46 53.88 4.06 6.52
N ALA A 47 52.90 4.06 5.58
CA ALA A 47 52.99 3.96 4.09
C ALA A 47 53.25 2.66 3.25
N ALA A 48 52.63 2.70 2.04
CA ALA A 48 52.90 2.05 0.73
C ALA A 48 52.38 0.60 0.51
N ALA A 49 51.46 0.30 -0.42
CA ALA A 49 51.41 0.45 -1.89
C ALA A 49 52.32 -0.54 -2.65
N ALA A 50 51.71 -1.46 -3.41
CA ALA A 50 52.19 -1.93 -4.73
C ALA A 50 51.17 -2.88 -5.41
N GLU A 51 50.86 -2.55 -6.66
CA GLU A 51 50.22 -3.37 -7.69
C GLU A 51 51.12 -4.54 -8.12
N THR A 52 50.58 -5.53 -8.87
CA THR A 52 51.20 -6.10 -10.09
C THR A 52 50.23 -7.06 -10.81
N THR A 53 49.93 -6.72 -12.06
CA THR A 53 49.36 -7.49 -13.20
C THR A 53 50.24 -8.71 -13.57
N ILE A 54 49.84 -9.76 -14.31
CA ILE A 54 49.88 -10.00 -15.80
C ILE A 54 49.14 -11.35 -16.04
N ALA A 55 48.05 -11.47 -16.83
CA ALA A 55 47.92 -12.02 -18.21
C ALA A 55 48.84 -13.21 -18.60
N ALA A 56 48.56 -14.16 -19.50
CA ALA A 56 47.43 -14.70 -20.28
C ALA A 56 48.00 -15.93 -21.08
N ASP A 57 47.20 -16.94 -21.44
CA ASP A 57 47.20 -17.68 -22.74
C ASP A 57 46.12 -18.79 -22.68
N VAL A 58 45.06 -18.79 -23.50
CA VAL A 58 44.90 -19.33 -24.87
C VAL A 58 45.09 -20.84 -24.98
N ALA A 59 44.01 -21.56 -25.32
CA ALA A 59 43.94 -22.43 -26.50
C ALA A 59 42.56 -23.09 -26.65
N THR A 60 42.02 -22.95 -27.86
CA THR A 60 40.87 -23.60 -28.50
C THR A 60 41.10 -25.09 -28.79
N GLU A 61 40.05 -25.91 -28.80
CA GLU A 61 39.51 -26.61 -29.99
C GLU A 61 38.38 -27.59 -29.62
N ALA A 62 37.44 -27.76 -30.56
CA ALA A 62 36.28 -28.65 -30.53
C ALA A 62 36.56 -29.93 -31.39
N PRO A 63 35.54 -30.65 -31.89
CA PRO A 63 34.86 -31.84 -31.33
C PRO A 63 35.23 -33.14 -32.11
N PRO A 64 34.53 -34.28 -31.93
CA PRO A 64 33.43 -34.58 -32.86
C PRO A 64 32.26 -35.43 -32.31
N THR A 65 31.20 -35.39 -33.12
CA THR A 65 29.96 -36.19 -33.22
C THR A 65 30.15 -37.70 -33.47
N SER A 66 29.15 -38.53 -33.14
CA SER A 66 28.63 -39.58 -34.04
C SER A 66 27.30 -40.18 -33.55
N MET A 67 26.32 -40.21 -34.45
CA MET A 67 25.10 -41.03 -34.45
C MET A 67 25.39 -42.35 -35.21
N THR A 68 24.57 -43.40 -34.99
CA THR A 68 24.15 -44.51 -35.91
C THR A 68 23.55 -45.63 -35.02
N GLU A 69 22.58 -46.48 -35.39
CA GLU A 69 21.74 -46.79 -36.56
C GLU A 69 20.68 -47.83 -36.06
N THR A 70 19.41 -47.78 -36.50
CA THR A 70 18.77 -48.68 -37.51
C THR A 70 18.52 -50.11 -36.94
N THR A 71 17.35 -50.77 -37.05
CA THR A 71 16.55 -51.07 -38.25
C THR A 71 15.29 -51.84 -37.83
N ALA A 72 14.20 -51.67 -38.60
CA ALA A 72 13.32 -52.72 -39.16
C ALA A 72 12.58 -53.70 -38.21
N GLU A 73 11.33 -54.13 -38.45
CA GLU A 73 10.43 -54.00 -39.59
C GLU A 73 9.05 -54.59 -39.16
N THR A 74 7.97 -54.06 -39.75
CA THR A 74 6.90 -54.82 -40.46
C THR A 74 6.03 -55.83 -39.68
N THR A 75 4.71 -55.96 -39.83
CA THR A 75 3.59 -55.23 -40.46
C THR A 75 2.31 -56.02 -40.06
N THR A 76 1.15 -55.36 -40.16
CA THR A 76 -0.16 -55.91 -40.63
C THR A 76 -0.86 -56.97 -39.75
N ASP A 77 -2.18 -56.98 -39.55
CA ASP A 77 -3.29 -56.36 -40.29
C ASP A 77 -4.58 -56.38 -39.45
N SER A 78 -5.45 -55.42 -39.76
CA SER A 78 -6.92 -55.49 -39.87
C SER A 78 -7.77 -56.01 -38.70
N ALA A 79 -8.58 -55.15 -38.08
CA ALA A 79 -9.93 -54.71 -38.49
C ALA A 79 -10.96 -55.40 -37.57
N ILE A 80 -12.09 -54.84 -37.15
CA ILE A 80 -13.15 -54.11 -37.87
C ILE A 80 -14.13 -53.53 -36.81
N ALA A 81 -14.66 -52.31 -37.07
CA ALA A 81 -16.07 -51.84 -36.94
C ALA A 81 -16.88 -52.11 -35.63
N GLU A 82 -17.79 -51.27 -35.12
CA GLU A 82 -18.57 -50.17 -35.70
C GLU A 82 -19.30 -49.38 -34.57
N THR A 83 -19.73 -48.18 -34.94
CA THR A 83 -20.64 -47.17 -34.37
C THR A 83 -21.86 -47.60 -33.53
N ILE A 84 -22.37 -46.69 -32.66
CA ILE A 84 -23.69 -46.01 -32.79
C ILE A 84 -23.84 -44.84 -31.79
N GLU A 85 -24.12 -43.68 -32.40
CA GLU A 85 -24.93 -42.48 -32.11
C GLU A 85 -25.27 -41.95 -30.71
N ALA A 86 -25.21 -40.62 -30.68
CA ALA A 86 -25.85 -39.69 -29.78
C ALA A 86 -27.38 -39.67 -29.96
N GLU A 87 -28.10 -39.40 -28.86
CA GLU A 87 -29.22 -38.44 -28.75
C GLU A 87 -30.04 -38.75 -27.48
N ALA A 88 -30.04 -37.80 -26.54
CA ALA A 88 -31.15 -37.58 -25.61
C ALA A 88 -31.03 -36.15 -25.05
N VAL A 89 -31.35 -35.18 -25.90
CA VAL A 89 -31.80 -33.85 -25.48
C VAL A 89 -33.27 -33.99 -25.08
N SER A 90 -33.62 -33.56 -23.87
CA SER A 90 -35.01 -33.19 -23.57
C SER A 90 -35.07 -32.06 -22.55
N VAL A 91 -35.39 -30.88 -23.10
CA VAL A 91 -36.26 -29.84 -22.56
C VAL A 91 -35.77 -29.07 -21.33
N TYR A 92 -35.01 -28.01 -21.60
CA TYR A 92 -35.30 -26.70 -21.03
C TYR A 92 -35.30 -25.68 -22.17
N SER A 93 -36.32 -24.84 -22.21
CA SER A 93 -36.60 -23.84 -23.24
C SER A 93 -35.48 -22.81 -23.37
N ASP A 94 -35.14 -22.47 -24.61
CA ASP A 94 -34.09 -21.50 -24.96
C ASP A 94 -34.32 -20.09 -24.39
N GLU A 95 -35.55 -19.75 -23.96
CA GLU A 95 -35.90 -18.47 -23.33
C GLU A 95 -35.36 -18.31 -21.89
N GLU A 96 -35.06 -19.41 -21.18
CA GLU A 96 -34.51 -19.34 -19.81
C GLU A 96 -32.97 -19.37 -19.78
N ARG A 97 -32.32 -19.71 -20.91
CA ARG A 97 -30.86 -19.65 -21.05
C ARG A 97 -30.37 -18.25 -21.44
N GLU A 98 -31.27 -17.39 -21.93
CA GLU A 98 -30.98 -16.00 -22.29
C GLU A 98 -31.25 -15.00 -21.15
N GLN A 99 -31.74 -15.47 -19.99
CA GLN A 99 -31.81 -14.68 -18.74
C GLN A 99 -30.75 -15.05 -17.70
N ALA A 100 -29.94 -16.09 -17.95
CA ALA A 100 -28.76 -16.42 -17.13
C ALA A 100 -27.46 -15.78 -17.66
N SER A 101 -27.53 -14.93 -18.67
CA SER A 101 -26.39 -14.33 -19.38
C SER A 101 -26.04 -12.90 -18.97
N VAL A 102 -26.56 -12.39 -17.85
CA VAL A 102 -26.18 -11.06 -17.34
C VAL A 102 -26.01 -11.05 -15.82
N GLN A 103 -25.28 -12.03 -15.27
CA GLN A 103 -24.49 -11.73 -14.07
C GLN A 103 -23.26 -10.97 -14.55
N GLU A 104 -23.41 -9.66 -14.56
CA GLU A 104 -22.37 -8.67 -14.83
C GLU A 104 -21.12 -9.06 -14.03
N LEU A 105 -20.12 -9.66 -14.70
CA LEU A 105 -18.74 -9.49 -14.26
C LEU A 105 -18.55 -7.98 -14.22
N GLN A 106 -18.65 -7.38 -13.03
CA GLN A 106 -18.46 -5.96 -12.89
C GLN A 106 -16.99 -5.69 -13.22
N ALA A 107 -16.75 -5.44 -14.50
CA ALA A 107 -15.45 -5.06 -14.99
C ALA A 107 -15.08 -3.77 -14.27
N PHE A 108 -13.88 -3.74 -13.69
CA PHE A 108 -13.38 -2.56 -13.03
C PHE A 108 -13.45 -1.36 -14.00
N ASN A 109 -14.29 -0.39 -13.68
CA ASN A 109 -14.49 0.77 -14.54
C ASN A 109 -13.56 1.90 -14.13
N LEU A 110 -12.51 2.12 -14.91
CA LEU A 110 -11.56 3.22 -14.69
C LEU A 110 -12.26 4.59 -14.63
N SER A 111 -13.34 4.80 -15.39
CA SER A 111 -14.03 6.09 -15.41
C SER A 111 -14.82 6.38 -14.13
N ALA A 112 -15.02 5.38 -13.27
CA ALA A 112 -15.70 5.53 -12.00
C ALA A 112 -14.75 5.97 -10.87
N ILE A 113 -13.43 5.97 -11.11
CA ILE A 113 -12.43 6.41 -10.14
C ILE A 113 -12.47 7.95 -10.08
N PRO A 114 -12.76 8.55 -8.91
CA PRO A 114 -12.70 10.00 -8.77
C PRO A 114 -11.30 10.55 -9.04
N ALA A 115 -11.21 11.79 -9.51
CA ALA A 115 -9.94 12.49 -9.59
C ALA A 115 -9.30 12.63 -8.20
N TYR A 116 -7.97 12.63 -8.14
CA TYR A 116 -7.24 12.83 -6.88
C TYR A 116 -7.61 14.16 -6.23
N SER A 117 -8.04 14.11 -4.97
CA SER A 117 -8.52 15.27 -4.21
C SER A 117 -7.79 15.49 -2.89
N GLY A 118 -6.57 14.94 -2.75
CA GLY A 118 -5.74 15.06 -1.54
C GLY A 118 -5.63 13.80 -0.69
N ASN A 119 -6.48 12.79 -0.92
CA ASN A 119 -6.42 11.52 -0.20
C ASN A 119 -5.57 10.48 -0.99
N PRO A 120 -4.75 9.67 -0.32
CA PRO A 120 -3.84 8.73 -0.99
C PRO A 120 -4.57 7.59 -1.71
N TYR A 121 -5.82 7.33 -1.34
CA TYR A 121 -6.68 6.31 -1.92
C TYR A 121 -8.15 6.69 -1.83
N VAL A 122 -8.98 5.95 -2.55
CA VAL A 122 -10.45 6.05 -2.49
C VAL A 122 -11.04 4.63 -2.49
N ALA A 123 -12.11 4.43 -1.72
CA ALA A 123 -12.88 3.20 -1.80
C ALA A 123 -13.61 3.12 -3.14
N VAL A 124 -13.54 1.98 -3.80
CA VAL A 124 -14.25 1.68 -5.05
C VAL A 124 -15.13 0.46 -4.85
N ASN A 125 -16.14 0.28 -5.69
CA ASN A 125 -17.09 -0.82 -5.58
C ASN A 125 -17.68 -0.99 -4.16
N ASN A 126 -18.03 0.12 -3.51
CA ASN A 126 -18.51 0.14 -2.12
C ASN A 126 -17.56 -0.56 -1.12
N ASN A 127 -16.25 -0.53 -1.39
CA ASN A 127 -15.21 -1.22 -0.63
C ASN A 127 -15.33 -2.75 -0.63
N VAL A 128 -16.03 -3.33 -1.62
CA VAL A 128 -16.22 -4.78 -1.78
C VAL A 128 -15.34 -5.29 -2.93
N PRO A 129 -14.46 -6.28 -2.70
CA PRO A 129 -13.66 -6.90 -3.76
C PRO A 129 -14.50 -7.52 -4.85
N TYR A 130 -13.94 -7.63 -6.06
CA TYR A 130 -14.56 -8.34 -7.18
C TYR A 130 -14.30 -9.86 -7.14
N PHE A 131 -13.94 -10.42 -5.99
CA PHE A 131 -13.77 -11.86 -5.83
C PHE A 131 -15.12 -12.57 -5.86
N THR A 132 -15.20 -13.61 -6.68
CA THR A 132 -16.30 -14.59 -6.64
C THR A 132 -16.05 -15.63 -5.56
N ASP A 133 -17.05 -16.42 -5.19
CA ASP A 133 -16.84 -17.52 -4.25
C ASP A 133 -15.86 -18.58 -4.78
N ALA A 134 -15.73 -18.70 -6.10
CA ALA A 134 -14.78 -19.61 -6.74
C ALA A 134 -13.31 -19.13 -6.65
N ASP A 135 -13.10 -17.84 -6.42
CA ASP A 135 -11.78 -17.24 -6.22
C ASP A 135 -11.22 -17.55 -4.83
N LEU A 136 -12.10 -17.72 -3.84
CA LEU A 136 -11.72 -17.84 -2.44
C LEU A 136 -11.16 -19.23 -2.13
N THR A 137 -9.97 -19.26 -1.52
CA THR A 137 -9.30 -20.50 -1.15
C THR A 137 -8.42 -20.34 0.09
N SER A 138 -8.41 -21.35 0.94
CA SER A 138 -7.49 -21.49 2.09
C SER A 138 -6.24 -22.29 1.73
N VAL A 139 -5.88 -22.35 0.45
CA VAL A 139 -4.62 -22.90 -0.04
C VAL A 139 -3.77 -21.71 -0.47
N SER A 140 -2.59 -21.57 0.12
CA SER A 140 -1.69 -20.48 -0.22
C SER A 140 -1.14 -20.64 -1.64
N PHE A 141 -1.05 -19.51 -2.34
CA PHE A 141 -0.43 -19.42 -3.64
C PHE A 141 -0.07 -17.96 -3.95
N GLU A 142 0.80 -17.79 -4.94
CA GLU A 142 1.13 -16.50 -5.54
C GLU A 142 1.14 -16.65 -7.06
N ASP A 143 0.52 -15.70 -7.74
CA ASP A 143 0.48 -15.60 -9.19
C ASP A 143 0.82 -14.17 -9.60
N TYR A 144 1.80 -14.06 -10.51
CA TYR A 144 2.27 -12.79 -11.04
C TYR A 144 2.16 -12.84 -12.55
N SER A 145 1.30 -11.98 -13.10
CA SER A 145 1.10 -11.88 -14.55
C SER A 145 2.42 -11.66 -15.27
N ASP A 146 2.52 -12.21 -16.48
CA ASP A 146 3.58 -11.81 -17.39
C ASP A 146 3.56 -10.30 -17.64
N LEU A 147 4.73 -9.75 -17.93
CA LEU A 147 4.81 -8.36 -18.37
C LEU A 147 4.07 -8.22 -19.70
N ASP A 148 3.36 -7.10 -19.88
CA ASP A 148 2.68 -6.83 -21.14
C ASP A 148 3.67 -6.49 -22.28
N SER A 149 3.15 -6.20 -23.48
CA SER A 149 3.98 -5.88 -24.65
C SER A 149 4.83 -4.61 -24.51
N LEU A 150 4.54 -3.76 -23.52
CA LEU A 150 5.33 -2.57 -23.17
C LEU A 150 6.28 -2.83 -21.99
N GLY A 151 6.34 -4.07 -21.49
CA GLY A 151 7.15 -4.48 -20.36
C GLY A 151 6.54 -4.11 -19.00
N ARG A 152 5.27 -3.73 -18.95
CA ARG A 152 4.59 -3.27 -17.72
C ARG A 152 4.10 -4.46 -16.92
N CYS A 153 4.11 -4.35 -15.60
CA CYS A 153 3.53 -5.37 -14.73
C CYS A 153 2.02 -5.51 -15.00
N GLY A 154 1.54 -6.76 -15.04
CA GLY A 154 0.11 -7.06 -14.94
C GLY A 154 -0.34 -7.23 -13.50
N THR A 155 -1.47 -7.91 -13.31
CA THR A 155 -2.05 -8.20 -12.00
C THR A 155 -1.16 -9.16 -11.19
N ALA A 156 -1.02 -8.87 -9.90
CA ALA A 156 -0.51 -9.80 -8.90
C ALA A 156 -1.68 -10.32 -8.04
N TYR A 157 -1.75 -11.63 -7.85
CA TYR A 157 -2.87 -12.31 -7.21
C TYR A 157 -2.39 -13.42 -6.28
N ALA A 158 -2.88 -13.48 -5.06
CA ALA A 158 -2.39 -14.43 -4.07
C ALA A 158 -3.45 -14.79 -3.04
N SER A 159 -3.39 -16.02 -2.51
CA SER A 159 -3.97 -16.34 -1.21
C SER A 159 -2.83 -16.32 -0.20
N VAL A 160 -2.72 -15.20 0.53
CA VAL A 160 -1.61 -14.97 1.46
C VAL A 160 -1.98 -15.47 2.85
N CYS A 161 -1.02 -16.11 3.52
CA CYS A 161 -1.16 -16.60 4.88
C CYS A 161 0.20 -16.62 5.58
N THR A 162 0.32 -17.30 6.73
CA THR A 162 1.59 -17.36 7.47
C THR A 162 2.70 -18.01 6.63
N ASP A 163 2.38 -18.97 5.77
CA ASP A 163 3.35 -19.73 4.98
C ASP A 163 3.99 -18.91 3.85
N THR A 164 3.31 -17.87 3.37
CA THR A 164 3.84 -16.95 2.34
C THR A 164 4.68 -15.83 2.97
N MET A 165 4.62 -15.63 4.29
CA MET A 165 5.36 -14.55 4.93
C MET A 165 6.87 -14.81 5.02
N PRO A 166 7.70 -13.75 4.99
CA PRO A 166 9.15 -13.90 5.01
C PRO A 166 9.67 -14.44 6.34
N THR A 167 10.56 -15.42 6.24
CA THR A 167 11.36 -15.95 7.36
C THR A 167 12.75 -15.30 7.45
N GLU A 168 13.16 -14.58 6.42
CA GLU A 168 14.46 -13.93 6.32
C GLU A 168 14.34 -12.39 6.26
N LYS A 169 15.49 -11.71 6.26
CA LYS A 169 15.51 -10.26 6.04
C LYS A 169 15.40 -9.97 4.55
N ARG A 170 14.66 -8.90 4.23
CA ARG A 170 14.53 -8.39 2.85
C ARG A 170 15.89 -8.10 2.23
N GLY A 171 16.11 -8.62 1.03
CA GLY A 171 17.30 -8.36 0.22
C GLY A 171 17.23 -7.05 -0.56
N GLY A 172 18.29 -6.76 -1.33
CA GLY A 172 18.29 -5.63 -2.25
C GLY A 172 17.41 -5.90 -3.48
N ILE A 173 16.73 -4.87 -3.98
CA ILE A 173 15.91 -4.93 -5.21
C ILE A 173 16.37 -3.92 -6.28
N GLY A 174 17.55 -3.31 -6.08
CA GLY A 174 18.03 -2.20 -6.90
C GLY A 174 18.31 -2.56 -8.38
N SER A 175 18.48 -3.85 -8.69
CA SER A 175 18.72 -4.34 -10.05
C SER A 175 17.48 -4.19 -10.95
N VAL A 176 16.27 -4.33 -10.38
CA VAL A 176 15.02 -4.22 -11.13
C VAL A 176 14.78 -2.76 -11.50
N LYS A 177 14.41 -2.51 -12.76
CA LYS A 177 14.06 -1.18 -13.25
C LYS A 177 12.73 -1.29 -13.98
N PRO A 178 11.60 -1.01 -13.30
CA PRO A 178 10.28 -1.09 -13.93
C PRO A 178 10.11 -0.07 -15.06
N THR A 179 9.03 -0.18 -15.81
CA THR A 179 8.69 0.78 -16.87
C THR A 179 8.60 2.21 -16.32
N GLY A 180 9.07 3.18 -17.11
CA GLY A 180 9.15 4.59 -16.69
C GLY A 180 10.19 4.89 -15.60
N TRP A 181 10.99 3.91 -15.18
CA TRP A 181 11.93 4.08 -14.07
C TRP A 181 13.10 5.00 -14.40
N HIS A 182 13.28 6.03 -13.57
CA HIS A 182 14.54 6.74 -13.40
C HIS A 182 14.63 7.39 -12.02
N THR A 183 15.83 7.87 -11.67
CA THR A 183 16.06 8.46 -10.34
C THR A 183 15.71 9.95 -10.37
N VAL A 184 14.67 10.34 -9.64
CA VAL A 184 14.27 11.75 -9.45
C VAL A 184 14.29 12.11 -7.98
N LYS A 185 14.69 13.36 -7.66
CA LYS A 185 14.75 13.86 -6.29
C LYS A 185 14.03 15.18 -6.09
N TYR A 186 13.37 15.31 -4.95
CA TYR A 186 12.75 16.54 -4.46
C TYR A 186 13.01 16.68 -2.96
N ASP A 187 13.40 17.88 -2.51
CA ASP A 187 13.73 18.09 -1.09
C ASP A 187 12.52 17.97 -0.15
N HIS A 188 11.30 18.20 -0.64
CA HIS A 188 10.06 18.09 0.12
C HIS A 188 9.49 16.66 0.18
N VAL A 189 10.09 15.70 -0.53
CA VAL A 189 9.68 14.30 -0.49
C VAL A 189 10.47 13.58 0.61
N ASP A 190 9.80 12.81 1.46
CA ASP A 190 10.47 12.01 2.49
C ASP A 190 11.50 11.05 1.88
N GLY A 191 12.73 11.07 2.39
CA GLY A 191 13.86 10.34 1.81
C GLY A 191 14.40 10.93 0.51
N LYS A 192 13.85 12.05 0.04
CA LYS A 192 14.21 12.82 -1.17
C LYS A 192 13.98 12.16 -2.52
N TYR A 193 13.67 10.87 -2.59
CA TYR A 193 13.47 10.16 -3.86
C TYR A 193 11.97 10.10 -4.19
N LEU A 194 11.58 10.54 -5.39
CA LEU A 194 10.20 10.47 -5.85
C LEU A 194 9.74 9.01 -5.98
N TYR A 195 10.49 8.21 -6.74
CA TYR A 195 10.09 6.85 -7.09
C TYR A 195 10.74 5.80 -6.19
N ASN A 196 9.89 4.88 -5.74
CA ASN A 196 10.23 3.60 -5.16
C ASN A 196 10.00 2.50 -6.20
N ARG A 197 10.77 1.42 -6.08
CA ARG A 197 10.40 0.14 -6.69
C ARG A 197 9.28 -0.43 -5.82
N CYS A 198 8.06 -0.09 -6.17
CA CYS A 198 6.89 -0.39 -5.37
C CYS A 198 6.45 -1.81 -5.66
N HIS A 199 6.36 -2.62 -4.62
CA HIS A 199 5.78 -3.95 -4.71
C HIS A 199 4.29 -3.87 -5.03
N LEU A 200 3.76 -4.76 -5.89
CA LEU A 200 2.30 -4.91 -6.02
C LEU A 200 1.76 -5.68 -4.81
N ILE A 201 2.38 -6.80 -4.47
CA ILE A 201 2.17 -7.48 -3.19
C ILE A 201 3.46 -7.39 -2.38
N GLY A 202 3.40 -6.68 -1.25
CA GLY A 202 4.56 -6.36 -0.44
C GLY A 202 5.28 -7.59 0.12
N TYR A 203 6.61 -7.49 0.20
CA TYR A 203 7.51 -8.51 0.78
C TYR A 203 7.02 -9.10 2.11
N GLN A 204 6.34 -8.30 2.96
CA GLN A 204 5.84 -8.76 4.25
C GLN A 204 4.70 -9.78 4.16
N LEU A 205 4.06 -9.92 2.99
CA LEU A 205 2.97 -10.86 2.74
C LEU A 205 3.43 -12.11 1.97
N THR A 206 4.46 -11.99 1.13
CA THR A 206 4.86 -13.03 0.15
C THR A 206 6.33 -13.42 0.16
N ALA A 207 7.17 -12.74 0.95
CA ALA A 207 8.64 -12.88 0.89
C ALA A 207 9.27 -12.58 -0.49
N GLU A 208 8.48 -12.14 -1.47
CA GLU A 208 8.95 -11.86 -2.82
C GLU A 208 9.81 -10.60 -2.84
N ASN A 209 11.03 -10.75 -3.35
CA ASN A 209 12.05 -9.71 -3.26
C ASN A 209 12.20 -8.97 -4.59
N ALA A 210 13.11 -9.40 -5.47
CA ALA A 210 13.46 -8.70 -6.71
C ALA A 210 12.74 -9.28 -7.94
N ASN A 211 11.43 -9.55 -7.83
CA ASN A 211 10.61 -10.08 -8.91
C ASN A 211 10.17 -8.94 -9.86
N GLU A 212 10.61 -9.01 -11.12
CA GLU A 212 10.31 -7.99 -12.14
C GLU A 212 8.81 -7.87 -12.47
N LYS A 213 8.03 -8.92 -12.21
CA LYS A 213 6.57 -8.96 -12.40
C LYS A 213 5.78 -8.39 -11.22
N ASN A 214 6.45 -8.05 -10.12
CA ASN A 214 5.85 -7.58 -8.88
C ASN A 214 6.35 -6.18 -8.49
N LEU A 215 7.03 -5.45 -9.39
CA LEU A 215 7.64 -4.16 -9.07
C LEU A 215 7.25 -3.13 -10.12
N ILE A 216 6.62 -2.03 -9.69
CA ILE A 216 6.28 -0.88 -10.53
C ILE A 216 7.05 0.38 -10.12
N THR A 217 7.11 1.36 -11.03
CA THR A 217 7.52 2.73 -10.70
C THR A 217 6.39 3.39 -9.90
N GLY A 218 6.46 3.32 -8.58
CA GLY A 218 5.48 3.92 -7.67
C GLY A 218 6.08 5.11 -6.92
N THR A 219 5.30 6.16 -6.67
CA THR A 219 5.77 7.28 -5.84
C THR A 219 6.00 6.84 -4.40
N ARG A 220 6.81 7.60 -3.66
CA ARG A 220 6.97 7.45 -2.22
C ARG A 220 5.63 7.54 -1.50
N TYR A 221 4.75 8.44 -1.94
CA TYR A 221 3.43 8.64 -1.38
C TYR A 221 2.50 7.44 -1.61
N LEU A 222 2.40 6.91 -2.85
CA LEU A 222 1.66 5.67 -3.13
C LEU A 222 2.17 4.52 -2.25
N ASN A 223 3.49 4.34 -2.20
CA ASN A 223 4.08 3.21 -1.49
C ASN A 223 3.88 3.28 0.03
N VAL A 224 3.99 4.46 0.65
CA VAL A 224 4.00 4.59 2.12
C VAL A 224 2.67 5.05 2.71
N GLN A 225 1.98 5.97 2.06
CA GLN A 225 0.70 6.50 2.53
C GLN A 225 -0.50 5.80 1.89
N GLY A 226 -0.32 5.30 0.66
CA GLY A 226 -1.36 4.60 -0.08
C GLY A 226 -1.48 3.12 0.26
N MET A 227 -0.46 2.33 -0.06
CA MET A 227 -0.53 0.85 0.02
C MET A 227 -0.23 0.30 1.42
N LEU A 228 0.84 0.79 2.07
CA LEU A 228 1.35 0.25 3.32
C LEU A 228 0.32 0.08 4.46
N PRO A 229 -0.67 0.99 4.66
CA PRO A 229 -1.70 0.78 5.67
C PRO A 229 -2.51 -0.51 5.45
N PHE A 230 -2.88 -0.81 4.20
CA PHE A 230 -3.65 -2.02 3.85
C PHE A 230 -2.80 -3.29 3.96
N GLU A 231 -1.53 -3.21 3.57
CA GLU A 231 -0.58 -4.32 3.72
C GLU A 231 -0.36 -4.65 5.20
N ASN A 232 -0.18 -3.64 6.05
CA ASN A 232 0.01 -3.83 7.50
C ASN A 232 -1.23 -4.44 8.15
N MET A 233 -2.42 -3.94 7.79
CA MET A 233 -3.68 -4.46 8.29
C MET A 233 -3.84 -5.95 7.93
N THR A 234 -3.54 -6.31 6.67
CA THR A 234 -3.59 -7.69 6.18
C THR A 234 -2.55 -8.58 6.89
N ALA A 235 -1.32 -8.09 7.03
CA ALA A 235 -0.25 -8.83 7.68
C ALA A 235 -0.53 -9.07 9.18
N ASP A 236 -1.08 -8.07 9.87
CA ASP A 236 -1.46 -8.19 11.27
C ASP A 236 -2.60 -9.21 11.44
N TYR A 237 -3.62 -9.17 10.57
CA TYR A 237 -4.70 -10.17 10.57
C TYR A 237 -4.17 -11.60 10.44
N ILE A 238 -3.31 -11.86 9.44
CA ILE A 238 -2.73 -13.18 9.20
C ILE A 238 -1.92 -13.65 10.42
N LYS A 239 -1.11 -12.77 11.02
CA LYS A 239 -0.29 -13.11 12.20
C LYS A 239 -1.14 -13.38 13.46
N GLU A 240 -2.26 -12.68 13.62
CA GLU A 240 -3.12 -12.83 14.79
C GLU A 240 -4.02 -14.07 14.70
N THR A 241 -4.38 -14.51 13.48
CA THR A 241 -5.39 -15.55 13.26
C THR A 241 -4.82 -16.84 12.68
N GLY A 242 -3.75 -16.76 11.90
CA GLY A 242 -3.26 -17.86 11.04
C GLY A 242 -4.10 -18.08 9.78
N ASN A 243 -5.10 -17.23 9.52
CA ASN A 243 -6.04 -17.36 8.41
C ASN A 243 -5.44 -16.89 7.06
N HIS A 244 -6.18 -17.14 5.99
CA HIS A 244 -5.87 -16.73 4.64
C HIS A 244 -6.58 -15.42 4.28
N VAL A 245 -5.92 -14.62 3.43
CA VAL A 245 -6.53 -13.46 2.79
C VAL A 245 -6.35 -13.60 1.28
N MET A 246 -7.47 -13.63 0.57
CA MET A 246 -7.47 -13.49 -0.88
C MET A 246 -7.08 -12.05 -1.21
N TYR A 247 -6.01 -11.86 -1.97
CA TYR A 247 -5.37 -10.56 -2.17
C TYR A 247 -5.04 -10.35 -3.65
N ARG A 248 -5.46 -9.21 -4.21
CA ARG A 248 -5.20 -8.87 -5.61
C ARG A 248 -4.78 -7.41 -5.73
N VAL A 249 -3.72 -7.16 -6.47
CA VAL A 249 -3.26 -5.81 -6.80
C VAL A 249 -3.08 -5.71 -8.31
N THR A 250 -3.85 -4.81 -8.92
CA THR A 250 -3.85 -4.56 -10.36
C THR A 250 -3.35 -3.15 -10.64
N PRO A 251 -2.17 -2.97 -11.24
CA PRO A 251 -1.74 -1.65 -11.71
C PRO A 251 -2.64 -1.15 -12.83
N VAL A 252 -2.96 0.15 -12.78
CA VAL A 252 -3.87 0.78 -13.73
C VAL A 252 -3.09 1.75 -14.61
N PHE A 253 -2.96 1.42 -15.89
CA PHE A 253 -2.33 2.28 -16.90
C PHE A 253 -3.39 2.94 -17.79
N GLU A 254 -3.16 4.20 -18.14
CA GLU A 254 -3.95 4.88 -19.16
C GLU A 254 -3.23 4.76 -20.51
N GLY A 255 -3.87 4.12 -21.49
CA GLY A 255 -3.27 3.90 -22.81
C GLY A 255 -1.89 3.23 -22.74
N ASP A 256 -0.91 3.83 -23.41
CA ASP A 256 0.47 3.33 -23.51
C ASP A 256 1.39 3.88 -22.40
N ASN A 257 0.83 4.48 -21.35
CA ASN A 257 1.63 5.04 -20.27
C ASN A 257 2.53 3.97 -19.63
N LEU A 258 3.79 4.33 -19.37
CA LEU A 258 4.79 3.45 -18.77
C LEU A 258 4.75 3.46 -17.24
N VAL A 259 4.17 4.49 -16.64
CA VAL A 259 3.92 4.59 -15.20
C VAL A 259 2.43 4.43 -14.95
N ALA A 260 2.07 3.57 -14.00
CA ALA A 260 0.67 3.37 -13.63
C ALA A 260 0.11 4.65 -12.99
N SER A 261 -1.13 5.00 -13.30
CA SER A 261 -1.89 6.09 -12.65
C SER A 261 -2.16 5.80 -11.17
N GLY A 262 -2.18 4.52 -10.81
CA GLY A 262 -2.48 4.00 -9.48
C GLY A 262 -2.54 2.47 -9.50
N VAL A 263 -2.96 1.89 -8.38
CA VAL A 263 -3.21 0.46 -8.26
C VAL A 263 -4.60 0.23 -7.66
N LEU A 264 -5.35 -0.72 -8.22
CA LEU A 264 -6.52 -1.29 -7.56
C LEU A 264 -6.04 -2.36 -6.58
N MET A 265 -6.36 -2.21 -5.30
CA MET A 265 -6.06 -3.19 -4.26
C MET A 265 -7.36 -3.79 -3.72
N GLU A 266 -7.38 -5.11 -3.64
CA GLU A 266 -8.53 -5.90 -3.21
C GLU A 266 -8.08 -6.92 -2.18
N ALA A 267 -8.82 -7.04 -1.07
CA ALA A 267 -8.60 -8.11 -0.12
C ALA A 267 -9.88 -8.59 0.54
N LYS A 268 -9.96 -9.92 0.75
CA LYS A 268 -11.02 -10.57 1.54
C LYS A 268 -10.42 -11.70 2.37
N SER A 269 -10.58 -11.66 3.68
CA SER A 269 -10.24 -12.79 4.55
C SER A 269 -11.18 -13.98 4.28
N VAL A 270 -10.61 -15.18 4.19
CA VAL A 270 -11.31 -16.35 3.64
C VAL A 270 -12.14 -17.05 4.71
N GLU A 271 -11.53 -17.41 5.84
CA GLU A 271 -12.15 -18.24 6.88
C GLU A 271 -13.28 -17.53 7.63
N ASP A 272 -13.21 -16.20 7.75
CA ASP A 272 -14.23 -15.38 8.39
C ASP A 272 -15.10 -14.60 7.38
N GLN A 273 -15.03 -14.97 6.10
CA GLN A 273 -15.85 -14.40 5.02
C GLN A 273 -15.74 -12.87 4.87
N GLY A 274 -14.61 -12.27 5.27
CA GLY A 274 -14.36 -10.84 5.17
C GLY A 274 -14.68 -10.05 6.44
N GLU A 275 -15.02 -10.71 7.56
CA GLU A 275 -15.23 -10.02 8.83
C GLU A 275 -13.95 -9.32 9.33
N GLY A 276 -12.79 -9.93 9.11
CA GLY A 276 -11.49 -9.39 9.52
C GLY A 276 -10.86 -8.43 8.51
N ILE A 277 -10.81 -8.83 7.24
CA ILE A 277 -10.25 -8.06 6.13
C ILE A 277 -11.27 -8.01 4.99
N LEU A 278 -11.71 -6.80 4.65
CA LEU A 278 -12.51 -6.54 3.46
C LEU A 278 -12.22 -5.14 2.95
N PHE A 279 -11.60 -5.03 1.77
CA PHE A 279 -11.45 -3.74 1.11
C PHE A 279 -11.33 -3.86 -0.40
N CYS A 280 -11.78 -2.82 -1.08
CA CYS A 280 -11.57 -2.60 -2.50
C CYS A 280 -11.29 -1.11 -2.69
N VAL A 281 -10.03 -0.78 -2.94
CA VAL A 281 -9.55 0.61 -2.96
C VAL A 281 -8.70 0.87 -4.20
N TYR A 282 -8.84 2.06 -4.76
CA TYR A 282 -7.89 2.57 -5.73
C TYR A 282 -6.89 3.49 -5.03
N VAL A 283 -5.60 3.20 -5.16
CA VAL A 283 -4.50 3.95 -4.56
C VAL A 283 -3.80 4.76 -5.65
N TYR A 284 -3.76 6.09 -5.49
CA TYR A 284 -3.25 7.00 -6.50
C TYR A 284 -1.72 7.00 -6.57
N ASN A 285 -1.14 6.89 -7.76
CA ASN A 285 0.30 7.00 -8.00
C ASN A 285 0.74 8.46 -8.16
N VAL A 286 0.36 9.28 -7.20
CA VAL A 286 0.64 10.73 -7.17
C VAL A 286 1.68 11.05 -6.10
N GLN A 287 2.23 12.25 -6.14
CA GLN A 287 3.05 12.77 -5.06
C GLN A 287 2.66 14.24 -4.82
N PRO A 288 2.16 14.61 -3.63
CA PRO A 288 1.88 16.01 -3.31
C PRO A 288 3.08 16.90 -3.61
N GLY A 289 2.86 17.99 -4.36
CA GLY A 289 3.91 18.92 -4.79
C GLY A 289 4.63 18.54 -6.09
N VAL A 290 4.26 17.45 -6.75
CA VAL A 290 4.91 16.95 -7.97
C VAL A 290 3.88 16.59 -9.04
N SER A 291 4.09 17.09 -10.26
CA SER A 291 3.38 16.66 -11.46
C SER A 291 4.18 15.57 -12.17
N ILE A 292 3.51 14.49 -12.56
CA ILE A 292 4.12 13.31 -13.20
C ILE A 292 3.61 13.21 -14.64
N ASP A 293 4.53 13.04 -15.58
CA ASP A 293 4.24 12.54 -16.92
C ASP A 293 4.20 11.01 -16.84
N TYR A 294 3.00 10.43 -16.88
CA TYR A 294 2.82 8.98 -16.78
C TYR A 294 3.30 8.23 -18.04
N ALA A 295 3.46 8.92 -19.18
CA ALA A 295 3.95 8.30 -20.40
C ALA A 295 5.43 7.92 -20.27
N THR A 296 6.24 8.78 -19.65
CA THR A 296 7.70 8.62 -19.57
C THR A 296 8.22 8.36 -18.15
N GLY A 297 7.46 8.77 -17.14
CA GLY A 297 7.90 8.89 -15.74
C GLY A 297 8.60 10.20 -15.42
N ASP A 298 8.70 11.15 -16.37
CA ASP A 298 9.28 12.47 -16.08
C ASP A 298 8.42 13.24 -15.07
N SER A 299 9.02 14.20 -14.38
CA SER A 299 8.28 14.95 -13.35
C SER A 299 8.80 16.36 -13.16
N THR A 300 7.91 17.23 -12.67
CA THR A 300 8.19 18.63 -12.34
C THR A 300 7.59 18.98 -10.98
N ALA A 301 8.27 19.85 -10.23
CA ALA A 301 7.67 20.41 -9.03
C ALA A 301 6.48 21.30 -9.44
N THR A 302 5.34 21.16 -8.79
CA THR A 302 4.21 22.06 -9.02
C THR A 302 4.40 23.33 -8.20
N GLU A 303 4.44 24.50 -8.84
CA GLU A 303 4.48 25.78 -8.11
C GLU A 303 3.19 25.95 -7.29
N GLY A 304 3.32 26.16 -5.97
CA GLY A 304 2.20 26.55 -5.10
C GLY A 304 1.68 25.54 -4.09
N VAL A 305 2.32 24.38 -3.90
CA VAL A 305 2.05 23.50 -2.72
C VAL A 305 3.22 23.53 -1.75
N ASP A 306 3.62 24.74 -1.36
CA ASP A 306 4.16 24.95 -0.02
C ASP A 306 2.97 24.95 0.93
N SER A 307 2.54 23.76 1.34
CA SER A 307 1.59 23.60 2.44
C SER A 307 2.17 22.67 3.47
N ASN A 308 3.33 23.06 4.00
CA ASN A 308 3.52 22.99 5.44
C ASN A 308 2.86 24.25 6.02
N PRO A 309 1.73 24.18 6.75
CA PRO A 309 1.19 25.32 7.47
C PRO A 309 2.08 25.57 8.69
N GLY A 310 3.22 26.22 8.47
CA GLY A 310 4.12 26.60 9.55
C GLY A 310 5.57 26.67 9.13
N ASN A 311 5.94 27.72 8.40
CA ASN A 311 7.00 28.61 8.85
C ASN A 311 7.09 29.85 7.96
N SER A 312 6.60 30.99 8.43
CA SER A 312 6.96 32.28 7.85
C SER A 312 8.35 32.68 8.33
N SER A 313 9.31 32.82 7.42
CA SER A 313 10.44 33.74 7.63
C SER A 313 10.94 34.28 6.31
N ALA A 314 10.76 35.59 6.16
CA ALA A 314 11.31 36.42 5.10
C ALA A 314 12.85 36.37 5.09
N GLY A 315 13.47 36.52 3.91
CA GLY A 315 14.93 36.68 3.83
C GLY A 315 15.58 36.56 2.45
N SER A 316 15.22 37.44 1.52
CA SER A 316 16.10 38.08 0.52
C SER A 316 16.92 37.25 -0.50
N SER A 317 16.45 37.31 -1.75
CA SER A 317 17.17 37.69 -2.98
C SER A 317 18.45 36.95 -3.41
N SER A 318 18.40 36.38 -4.63
CA SER A 318 19.33 36.74 -5.71
C SER A 318 18.75 36.36 -7.07
N ALA A 319 18.56 37.37 -7.91
CA ALA A 319 18.11 37.28 -9.29
C ALA A 319 19.23 36.81 -10.22
N SER A 320 18.88 36.16 -11.33
CA SER A 320 19.59 36.31 -12.60
C SER A 320 18.62 36.08 -13.77
N ASN A 321 18.51 37.15 -14.56
CA ASN A 321 17.66 37.33 -15.72
C ASN A 321 18.21 36.60 -16.95
N VAL A 322 17.34 36.12 -17.84
CA VAL A 322 17.46 36.40 -19.28
C VAL A 322 16.07 36.69 -19.84
N ALA A 323 15.93 37.84 -20.48
CA ALA A 323 14.74 38.34 -21.15
C ALA A 323 14.90 38.27 -22.67
N ALA A 324 13.81 38.01 -23.40
CA ALA A 324 13.50 38.55 -24.73
C ALA A 324 12.02 38.20 -25.05
N GLN A 325 11.07 39.11 -24.81
CA GLN A 325 10.39 39.99 -25.78
C GLN A 325 9.59 39.21 -26.86
N ALA A 326 8.27 39.02 -26.73
CA ALA A 326 7.14 39.98 -26.81
C ALA A 326 6.78 40.42 -28.24
N GLN A 327 5.55 40.12 -28.66
CA GLN A 327 4.71 41.10 -29.33
C GLN A 327 3.23 40.82 -29.13
N ALA A 328 2.52 41.89 -28.78
CA ALA A 328 1.14 41.98 -28.37
C ALA A 328 0.23 42.38 -29.55
N ALA A 329 -1.06 42.08 -29.43
CA ALA A 329 -2.11 42.89 -30.01
C ALA A 329 -3.28 42.96 -29.02
N ALA A 330 -3.60 44.17 -28.59
CA ALA A 330 -4.63 44.51 -27.63
C ALA A 330 -5.97 44.82 -28.33
N SER A 331 -7.08 44.56 -27.65
CA SER A 331 -8.23 45.47 -27.66
C SER A 331 -9.08 45.31 -26.41
N GLN A 332 -9.34 46.45 -25.79
CA GLN A 332 -10.16 46.67 -24.61
C GLN A 332 -11.64 46.70 -24.99
N THR A 333 -12.55 46.33 -24.08
CA THR A 333 -13.67 47.17 -23.56
C THR A 333 -14.57 46.33 -22.62
N GLN A 334 -14.94 46.90 -21.47
CA GLN A 334 -15.80 46.40 -20.39
C GLN A 334 -17.16 47.18 -20.46
N PRO A 335 -18.13 47.06 -19.51
CA PRO A 335 -19.03 45.95 -19.14
C PRO A 335 -20.54 46.33 -19.32
N GLN A 336 -21.49 45.36 -19.32
CA GLN A 336 -22.90 45.64 -18.99
C GLN A 336 -23.60 44.49 -18.22
N THR A 337 -24.18 44.88 -17.08
CA THR A 337 -25.28 44.30 -16.26
C THR A 337 -26.54 44.07 -17.13
N GLU A 338 -27.43 43.07 -16.99
CA GLU A 338 -28.30 42.67 -15.86
C GLU A 338 -29.08 41.37 -16.20
N ALA A 339 -29.57 40.67 -15.16
CA ALA A 339 -30.19 39.33 -15.11
C ALA A 339 -31.68 39.27 -15.63
N PRO A 340 -32.53 38.24 -15.36
CA PRO A 340 -32.35 36.85 -14.88
C PRO A 340 -33.12 35.79 -15.72
N ILE A 341 -32.76 34.51 -15.61
CA ILE A 341 -33.73 33.41 -15.79
C ILE A 341 -33.57 32.35 -14.69
N THR A 342 -34.71 31.95 -14.17
CA THR A 342 -34.95 31.05 -13.04
C THR A 342 -35.46 29.73 -13.57
N GLU A 343 -34.87 28.61 -13.17
CA GLU A 343 -35.46 27.26 -12.99
C GLU A 343 -34.34 26.34 -12.46
N SER A 344 -34.29 26.04 -11.16
CA SER A 344 -34.86 24.86 -10.46
C SER A 344 -33.83 23.70 -10.37
N PRO A 345 -33.71 23.00 -9.22
CA PRO A 345 -32.41 22.55 -8.72
C PRO A 345 -32.03 21.14 -9.19
N GLU A 346 -30.83 20.99 -9.74
CA GLU A 346 -30.13 19.70 -9.78
C GLU A 346 -29.37 19.50 -8.48
N THR A 347 -29.75 18.44 -7.79
CA THR A 347 -29.17 17.93 -6.55
C THR A 347 -27.69 17.61 -6.74
N THR A 348 -26.83 18.50 -6.24
CA THR A 348 -25.41 18.21 -6.02
C THR A 348 -25.30 17.16 -4.92
N VAL A 349 -24.95 15.94 -5.28
CA VAL A 349 -24.54 14.92 -4.31
C VAL A 349 -23.17 15.36 -3.80
N ALA A 350 -23.15 15.89 -2.57
CA ALA A 350 -21.92 16.14 -1.85
C ALA A 350 -21.20 14.80 -1.67
N ALA A 351 -19.93 14.74 -2.07
CA ALA A 351 -19.05 13.66 -1.65
C ALA A 351 -18.89 13.79 -0.13
N GLU A 352 -19.50 12.87 0.61
CA GLU A 352 -19.35 12.75 2.05
C GLU A 352 -17.84 12.59 2.37
N PRO A 353 -17.27 13.35 3.32
CA PRO A 353 -15.88 13.16 3.71
C PRO A 353 -15.76 11.77 4.35
N VAL A 354 -14.96 10.90 3.74
CA VAL A 354 -14.66 9.57 4.29
C VAL A 354 -13.93 9.73 5.62
N SER A 355 -14.65 9.55 6.72
CA SER A 355 -14.11 9.61 8.08
C SER A 355 -13.57 8.24 8.48
N THR A 356 -12.31 8.17 8.91
CA THR A 356 -11.71 6.96 9.48
C THR A 356 -11.80 7.02 10.99
N THR A 357 -12.15 5.90 11.64
CA THR A 357 -12.17 5.81 13.10
C THR A 357 -10.76 5.53 13.63
N TYR A 358 -10.33 6.35 14.59
CA TYR A 358 -9.08 6.25 15.32
C TYR A 358 -9.33 6.11 16.82
N ILE A 359 -8.42 5.43 17.51
CA ILE A 359 -8.36 5.38 18.97
C ILE A 359 -7.22 6.28 19.45
N LEU A 360 -7.58 7.37 20.12
CA LEU A 360 -6.68 8.35 20.70
C LEU A 360 -6.30 7.92 22.12
N ASN A 361 -5.01 7.95 22.42
CA ASN A 361 -4.47 7.81 23.76
C ASN A 361 -4.27 9.20 24.38
N THR A 362 -5.22 9.65 25.20
CA THR A 362 -5.24 11.02 25.76
C THR A 362 -4.05 11.33 26.68
N ASN A 363 -3.38 10.29 27.21
CA ASN A 363 -2.20 10.42 28.05
C ASN A 363 -0.92 10.55 27.22
N THR A 364 -0.67 9.60 26.32
CA THR A 364 0.58 9.57 25.54
C THR A 364 0.55 10.46 24.31
N LYS A 365 -0.62 11.04 23.99
CA LYS A 365 -0.89 11.79 22.76
C LYS A 365 -0.51 11.01 21.51
N LYS A 366 -0.78 9.70 21.52
CA LYS A 366 -0.66 8.83 20.35
C LYS A 366 -2.04 8.44 19.85
N PHE A 367 -2.19 8.26 18.54
CA PHE A 367 -3.40 7.69 17.97
C PHE A 367 -3.12 6.38 17.24
N HIS A 368 -4.15 5.56 17.16
CA HIS A 368 -4.09 4.16 16.75
C HIS A 368 -5.25 3.85 15.82
N TYR A 369 -5.11 2.87 14.92
CA TYR A 369 -6.29 2.19 14.39
C TYR A 369 -6.98 1.40 15.51
N PRO A 370 -8.32 1.20 15.48
CA PRO A 370 -9.03 0.39 16.47
C PRO A 370 -8.48 -1.02 16.63
N SER A 371 -7.95 -1.59 15.55
CA SER A 371 -7.32 -2.91 15.50
C SER A 371 -5.91 -2.96 16.10
N CYS A 372 -5.28 -1.82 16.41
CA CYS A 372 -3.90 -1.82 16.90
C CYS A 372 -3.78 -2.59 18.22
N SER A 373 -2.91 -3.59 18.25
CA SER A 373 -2.62 -4.39 19.46
C SER A 373 -2.19 -3.57 20.69
N ALA A 374 -1.67 -2.35 20.51
CA ALA A 374 -1.39 -1.44 21.63
C ALA A 374 -2.66 -0.93 22.32
N VAL A 375 -3.79 -0.87 21.61
CA VAL A 375 -5.11 -0.46 22.15
C VAL A 375 -5.60 -1.44 23.22
N LYS A 376 -5.33 -2.74 23.06
CA LYS A 376 -5.65 -3.78 24.07
C LYS A 376 -4.91 -3.55 25.40
N GLN A 377 -3.75 -2.88 25.37
CA GLN A 377 -2.93 -2.58 26.55
C GLN A 377 -3.19 -1.18 27.14
N MET A 378 -4.02 -0.37 26.48
CA MET A 378 -4.39 0.96 26.96
C MET A 378 -5.45 0.88 28.06
N LYS A 379 -5.29 1.71 29.09
CA LYS A 379 -6.34 1.91 30.10
C LYS A 379 -7.55 2.56 29.44
N ASP A 380 -8.75 2.06 29.72
CA ASP A 380 -9.98 2.61 29.12
C ASP A 380 -10.19 4.09 29.46
N SER A 381 -9.76 4.55 30.64
CA SER A 381 -9.78 5.97 31.02
C SER A 381 -8.93 6.88 30.12
N ASN A 382 -8.01 6.31 29.35
CA ASN A 382 -7.10 7.03 28.47
C ASN A 382 -7.47 6.85 26.99
N LYS A 383 -8.55 6.12 26.67
CA LYS A 383 -9.04 5.89 25.31
C LYS A 383 -10.10 6.94 24.97
N GLU A 384 -9.95 7.56 23.82
CA GLU A 384 -10.99 8.38 23.20
C GLU A 384 -11.13 7.90 21.75
N GLU A 385 -12.34 7.63 21.32
CA GLU A 385 -12.62 7.28 19.92
C GLU A 385 -12.88 8.55 19.13
N PHE A 386 -12.31 8.65 17.93
CA PHE A 386 -12.48 9.78 17.04
C PHE A 386 -12.69 9.29 15.61
N SER A 387 -13.77 9.74 14.97
CA SER A 387 -14.00 9.52 13.54
C SER A 387 -13.78 10.84 12.82
N GLY A 388 -12.84 10.86 11.89
CA GLY A 388 -12.45 12.05 11.14
C GLY A 388 -11.26 11.78 10.24
N SER A 389 -10.57 12.83 9.79
CA SER A 389 -9.37 12.67 8.98
C SER A 389 -8.13 12.44 9.85
N ARG A 390 -7.10 11.83 9.27
CA ARG A 390 -5.79 11.68 9.91
C ARG A 390 -5.22 13.03 10.32
N ASP A 391 -5.33 14.03 9.44
CA ASP A 391 -4.78 15.36 9.65
C ASP A 391 -5.49 16.08 10.80
N GLU A 392 -6.81 15.90 10.95
CA GLU A 392 -7.54 16.42 12.11
C GLU A 392 -7.02 15.84 13.44
N VAL A 393 -6.63 14.56 13.47
CA VAL A 393 -6.04 13.96 14.66
C VAL A 393 -4.66 14.55 14.97
N ILE A 394 -3.87 14.81 13.93
CA ILE A 394 -2.55 15.43 14.05
C ILE A 394 -2.67 16.88 14.51
N ASP A 395 -3.61 17.65 13.96
CA ASP A 395 -3.91 19.04 14.35
C ASP A 395 -4.38 19.13 15.81
N ARG A 396 -5.04 18.09 16.32
CA ARG A 396 -5.39 17.94 17.74
C ARG A 396 -4.19 17.60 18.63
N GLY A 397 -2.98 17.55 18.07
CA GLY A 397 -1.71 17.34 18.76
C GLY A 397 -1.40 15.88 19.07
N TYR A 398 -1.98 14.93 18.33
CA TYR A 398 -1.68 13.51 18.48
C TYR A 398 -0.67 13.04 17.44
N VAL A 399 0.21 12.12 17.84
CA VAL A 399 1.26 11.54 17.00
C VAL A 399 0.85 10.11 16.58
N PRO A 400 1.05 9.70 15.32
CA PRO A 400 0.68 8.35 14.90
C PRO A 400 1.45 7.29 15.67
N CYS A 401 0.77 6.21 16.04
CA CYS A 401 1.42 5.06 16.63
C CYS A 401 2.39 4.44 15.63
N LYS A 402 3.67 4.36 15.99
CA LYS A 402 4.71 3.71 15.16
C LYS A 402 4.45 2.23 14.87
N LYS A 403 3.56 1.57 15.64
CA LYS A 403 3.26 0.14 15.47
C LYS A 403 2.23 -0.10 14.37
N CYS A 404 1.06 0.54 14.43
CA CYS A 404 0.03 0.38 13.42
C CYS A 404 0.09 1.44 12.30
N ASN A 405 1.00 2.40 12.41
CA ASN A 405 1.22 3.53 11.48
C ASN A 405 -0.09 4.09 10.88
N PRO A 406 -1.02 4.55 11.74
CA PRO A 406 -2.36 4.94 11.34
C PRO A 406 -2.33 6.28 10.64
#